data_AF-A0A963N1T8-F1
#
_entry.id   AF-A0A963N1T8-F1
#
_cell.length_a   1.000
_cell.length_b   1.000
_cell.length_c   1.000
_cell.angle_alpha   90.00
_cell.angle_beta   90.00
_cell.angle_gamma   90.00
#
_symmetry.space_group_name_H-M   'P 1'
#
loop_
_entity.id
_entity.type
_entity.pdbx_description
1 polymer ?
#
loop_
_entity_poly.entity_id
_entity_poly.type
_entity_poly.pdbx_seq_one_letter_code
_entity_poly.pdbx_strand_id
1 'polypeptide(L)'
;RFEMEVQPQLVLLQKTLLNIEGLGRQLDPDLDLWTTAKPFLERWMSDQVGWRALVHHAKEEAPNWATTLPQLPRLVHQGLSAHQHNADTQAELARLAEAQRRQSRLLGGVGVLLAALLALELWRLVA
;
A
#
# COMPACT_ATOMS: atom_id res chain seq x y z
N ARG A 1 -27.08 19.61 12.23
CA ARG A 1 -27.39 18.17 12.40
C ARG A 1 -26.27 17.42 11.72
N PHE A 2 -25.39 16.80 12.51
CA PHE A 2 -24.32 15.95 11.98
C PHE A 2 -24.89 14.54 11.87
N GLU A 3 -25.22 14.14 10.64
CA GLU A 3 -25.56 12.76 10.30
C GLU A 3 -24.25 11.99 10.22
N MET A 4 -23.82 11.40 11.35
CA MET A 4 -22.79 10.37 11.29
C MET A 4 -23.44 9.10 10.72
N GLU A 5 -23.13 8.76 9.48
CA GLU A 5 -23.29 7.41 8.95
C GLU A 5 -22.37 6.47 9.73
N VAL A 6 -22.90 5.87 10.79
CA VAL A 6 -22.21 4.80 11.52
C VAL A 6 -22.37 3.52 10.71
N GLN A 7 -21.26 2.98 10.20
CA GLN A 7 -21.24 1.75 9.40
C GLN A 7 -21.95 0.58 10.13
N PRO A 8 -22.95 -0.06 9.51
CA PRO A 8 -23.90 -0.97 10.19
C PRO A 8 -23.29 -2.30 10.69
N GLN A 9 -22.10 -2.70 10.22
CA GLN A 9 -21.52 -4.02 10.53
C GLN A 9 -21.03 -4.12 11.99
N LEU A 10 -20.60 -3.01 12.59
CA LEU A 10 -20.17 -2.98 14.00
C LEU A 10 -21.37 -3.01 14.97
N VAL A 11 -22.55 -2.56 14.52
CA VAL A 11 -23.78 -2.56 15.32
C VAL A 11 -24.32 -3.97 15.52
N LEU A 12 -24.12 -4.88 14.56
CA LEU A 12 -24.65 -6.24 14.64
C LEU A 12 -23.87 -7.11 15.65
N LEU A 13 -22.55 -7.04 15.66
CA LEU A 13 -21.71 -7.73 16.66
C LEU A 13 -22.03 -7.24 18.07
N GLN A 14 -22.18 -5.92 18.23
CA GLN A 14 -22.56 -5.31 19.50
C GLN A 14 -23.95 -5.77 19.97
N LYS A 15 -24.92 -5.89 19.05
CA LYS A 15 -26.24 -6.46 19.33
C LYS A 15 -26.18 -7.94 19.69
N THR A 16 -25.32 -8.74 19.05
CA THR A 16 -25.12 -10.15 19.40
C THR A 16 -24.52 -10.29 20.80
N LEU A 17 -23.49 -9.51 21.13
CA LEU A 17 -22.89 -9.49 22.47
C LEU A 17 -23.89 -9.06 23.54
N LEU A 18 -24.65 -7.98 23.29
CA LEU A 18 -25.67 -7.49 24.21
C LEU A 18 -26.83 -8.47 24.39
N ASN A 19 -27.23 -9.16 23.33
CA ASN A 19 -28.28 -10.19 23.39
C ASN A 19 -27.82 -11.42 24.19
N ILE A 20 -26.56 -11.83 24.03
CA ILE A 20 -25.95 -12.91 24.82
C ILE A 20 -25.85 -12.50 26.30
N GLU A 21 -25.54 -11.23 26.61
CA GLU A 21 -25.56 -10.69 27.98
C GLU A 21 -26.97 -10.67 28.59
N GLY A 22 -27.97 -10.26 27.81
CA GLY A 22 -29.37 -10.29 28.23
C GLY A 22 -29.87 -11.71 28.52
N LEU A 23 -29.50 -12.69 27.70
CA LEU A 23 -29.81 -14.11 27.92
C LEU A 23 -29.05 -14.69 29.11
N GLY A 24 -27.78 -14.33 29.29
CA GLY A 24 -26.96 -14.73 30.43
C GLY A 24 -27.57 -14.27 31.76
N ARG A 25 -27.99 -13.00 31.84
CA ARG A 25 -28.65 -12.44 33.04
C ARG A 25 -30.07 -12.96 33.29
N GLN A 26 -30.75 -13.51 32.28
CA GLN A 26 -32.03 -14.21 32.47
C GLN A 26 -31.85 -15.60 33.10
N LEU A 27 -30.72 -16.27 32.83
CA LEU A 27 -30.40 -17.58 33.42
C LEU A 27 -29.74 -17.46 34.80
N ASP A 28 -28.87 -16.48 34.99
CA ASP A 28 -28.19 -16.18 36.25
C ASP A 28 -28.13 -14.66 36.46
N PRO A 29 -28.96 -14.10 37.35
CA PRO A 29 -29.08 -12.64 37.56
C PRO A 29 -27.78 -11.96 38.00
N ASP A 30 -26.87 -12.71 38.62
CA ASP A 30 -25.60 -12.21 39.16
C ASP A 30 -24.41 -12.46 38.20
N LEU A 31 -24.66 -12.99 37.00
CA LEU A 31 -23.62 -13.33 36.02
C LEU A 31 -23.01 -12.08 35.35
N ASP A 32 -21.74 -11.83 35.64
CA ASP A 32 -20.89 -10.93 34.86
C ASP A 32 -20.17 -11.70 33.73
N LEU A 33 -20.65 -11.54 32.50
CA LEU A 33 -20.07 -12.16 31.31
C LEU A 33 -18.62 -11.72 31.04
N TRP A 34 -18.25 -10.48 31.37
CA TRP A 34 -16.89 -9.99 31.12
C TRP A 34 -15.89 -10.71 32.02
N THR A 35 -16.19 -10.77 33.31
CA THR A 35 -15.34 -11.46 34.30
C THR A 35 -15.23 -12.95 33.99
N THR A 36 -16.31 -13.56 33.50
CA THR A 36 -16.34 -15.00 33.14
C THR A 36 -15.58 -15.29 31.83
N ALA A 37 -15.71 -14.43 30.83
CA ALA A 37 -15.11 -14.63 29.50
C ALA A 37 -13.63 -14.24 29.41
N LYS A 38 -13.17 -13.30 30.25
CA LYS A 38 -11.78 -12.80 30.28
C LYS A 38 -10.71 -13.91 30.22
N PRO A 39 -10.72 -14.95 31.09
CA PRO A 39 -9.68 -15.98 31.05
C PRO A 39 -9.70 -16.81 29.76
N PHE A 40 -10.84 -16.94 29.07
CA PHE A 40 -10.91 -17.62 27.78
C PHE A 40 -10.34 -16.75 26.67
N LEU A 41 -10.64 -15.44 26.69
CA LEU A 41 -10.13 -14.49 25.71
C LEU A 41 -8.61 -14.32 25.82
N GLU A 42 -8.07 -14.27 27.04
CA GLU A 42 -6.62 -14.20 27.29
C GLU A 42 -5.89 -15.44 26.75
N ARG A 43 -6.44 -16.64 26.99
CA ARG A 43 -5.88 -17.89 26.43
C ARG A 43 -5.94 -17.89 24.91
N TRP A 44 -7.10 -17.58 24.34
CA TRP A 44 -7.29 -17.54 22.89
C TRP A 44 -6.36 -16.53 22.21
N MET A 45 -6.20 -15.33 22.78
CA MET A 45 -5.26 -14.33 22.26
C MET A 45 -3.82 -14.82 22.34
N SER A 46 -3.42 -15.47 23.44
CA SER A 46 -2.09 -16.08 23.57
C SER A 46 -1.85 -17.17 22.52
N ASP A 47 -2.89 -17.93 22.16
CA ASP A 47 -2.80 -19.02 21.20
C ASP A 47 -2.82 -18.53 19.74
N GLN A 48 -3.40 -17.37 19.46
CA GLN A 48 -3.49 -16.80 18.10
C GLN A 48 -2.43 -15.75 17.79
N VAL A 49 -2.04 -14.94 18.77
CA VAL A 49 -1.14 -13.78 18.59
C VAL A 49 0.15 -13.94 19.40
N GLY A 50 0.23 -14.93 20.29
CA GLY A 50 1.39 -15.15 21.13
C GLY A 50 2.54 -15.89 20.45
N TRP A 51 3.66 -15.99 21.18
CA TRP A 51 4.86 -16.72 20.76
C TRP A 51 4.57 -18.19 20.37
N ARG A 52 3.61 -18.82 21.03
CA ARG A 52 3.20 -20.21 20.72
C ARG A 52 2.60 -20.32 19.32
N ALA A 53 1.79 -19.34 18.91
CA ALA A 53 1.22 -19.25 17.57
C ALA A 53 2.33 -19.12 16.52
N LEU A 54 3.29 -18.22 16.76
CA LEU A 54 4.43 -18.00 15.87
C LEU A 54 5.26 -19.29 15.67
N VAL A 55 5.58 -19.99 16.76
CA VAL A 55 6.32 -21.26 16.68
C VAL A 55 5.50 -22.35 16.00
N HIS A 56 4.19 -22.40 16.26
CA HIS A 56 3.30 -23.36 15.61
C HIS A 56 3.24 -23.15 14.11
N HIS A 57 2.96 -21.92 13.66
CA HIS A 57 2.94 -21.57 12.24
C HIS A 57 4.30 -21.74 11.57
N ALA A 58 5.39 -21.37 12.24
CA ALA A 58 6.73 -21.61 11.70
C ALA A 58 7.01 -23.11 11.52
N LYS A 59 6.49 -23.96 12.41
CA LYS A 59 6.63 -25.42 12.29
C LYS A 59 5.73 -26.01 11.19
N GLU A 60 4.52 -25.48 11.03
CA GLU A 60 3.59 -25.86 9.95
C GLU A 60 4.17 -25.50 8.57
N GLU A 61 4.78 -24.32 8.46
CA GLU A 61 5.41 -23.81 7.22
C GLU A 61 6.85 -24.32 7.01
N ALA A 62 7.46 -24.95 8.01
CA ALA A 62 8.85 -25.44 7.94
C ALA A 62 9.16 -26.32 6.71
N PRO A 63 8.27 -27.25 6.28
CA PRO A 63 8.50 -28.04 5.06
C PRO A 63 8.62 -27.16 3.81
N ASN A 64 7.81 -26.09 3.71
CA ASN A 64 7.83 -25.17 2.58
C ASN A 64 9.12 -24.32 2.58
N TRP A 65 9.63 -23.97 3.77
CA TRP A 65 10.87 -23.21 3.90
C TRP A 65 12.08 -23.98 3.36
N ALA A 66 12.12 -25.31 3.48
CA ALA A 66 13.19 -26.12 2.91
C ALA A 66 13.33 -25.95 1.38
N THR A 67 12.24 -25.65 0.68
CA THR A 67 12.24 -25.42 -0.78
C THR A 67 12.54 -23.95 -1.16
N THR A 68 12.26 -23.01 -0.25
CA THR A 68 12.34 -21.57 -0.51
C THR A 68 13.67 -20.97 -0.04
N LEU A 69 14.20 -21.43 1.10
CA LEU A 69 15.47 -20.98 1.68
C LEU A 69 16.66 -21.04 0.70
N PRO A 70 16.85 -22.12 -0.10
CA PRO A 70 17.95 -22.18 -1.06
C PRO A 70 17.89 -21.11 -2.15
N GLN A 71 16.71 -20.50 -2.38
CA GLN A 71 16.52 -19.49 -3.41
C GLN A 71 16.81 -18.07 -2.90
N LEU A 72 16.88 -17.87 -1.57
CA LEU A 72 17.14 -16.57 -0.97
C LEU A 72 18.44 -15.90 -1.47
N PRO A 73 19.59 -16.58 -1.58
CA PRO A 73 20.81 -15.95 -2.08
C PRO A 73 20.63 -15.36 -3.48
N ARG A 74 19.90 -16.07 -4.35
CA ARG A 74 19.58 -15.61 -5.70
C ARG A 74 18.67 -14.39 -5.69
N LEU A 75 17.63 -14.39 -4.84
CA LEU A 75 16.70 -13.26 -4.72
C LEU A 75 17.39 -12.01 -4.15
N VAL A 76 18.26 -12.18 -3.15
CA VAL A 76 19.07 -11.09 -2.59
C VAL A 76 20.00 -10.52 -3.66
N HIS A 77 20.71 -11.38 -4.38
CA HIS A 77 21.59 -10.94 -5.46
C HIS A 77 20.82 -10.21 -6.57
N GLN A 78 19.65 -10.72 -6.97
CA GLN A 78 18.77 -10.05 -7.94
C GLN A 78 18.30 -8.68 -7.46
N GLY A 79 17.90 -8.55 -6.19
CA GLY A 79 17.48 -7.27 -5.62
C GLY A 79 18.60 -6.23 -5.60
N LEU A 80 19.83 -6.66 -5.25
CA LEU A 80 21.01 -5.81 -5.25
C LEU A 80 21.42 -5.39 -6.69
N SER A 81 21.42 -6.34 -7.64
CA SER A 81 21.79 -6.07 -9.04
C SER A 81 20.73 -5.24 -9.77
N ALA A 82 19.45 -5.41 -9.44
CA ALA A 82 18.37 -4.60 -9.99
C ALA A 82 18.51 -3.12 -9.61
N HIS A 83 19.02 -2.83 -8.41
CA HIS A 83 19.27 -1.45 -7.99
C HIS A 83 20.31 -0.76 -8.88
N GLN A 84 21.39 -1.47 -9.24
CA GLN A 84 22.42 -0.96 -10.16
C GLN A 84 21.87 -0.76 -11.58
N HIS A 85 21.15 -1.75 -12.12
CA HIS A 85 20.53 -1.63 -13.44
C HIS A 85 19.53 -0.46 -13.54
N ASN A 86 18.73 -0.25 -12.50
CA ASN A 86 17.79 0.87 -12.46
C ASN A 86 18.50 2.22 -12.43
N ALA A 87 19.62 2.34 -11.70
CA ALA A 87 20.41 3.56 -11.67
C ALA A 87 21.02 3.89 -13.05
N ASP A 88 21.56 2.88 -13.74
CA ASP A 88 22.13 3.04 -15.09
C ASP A 88 21.06 3.42 -16.11
N THR A 89 19.90 2.75 -16.06
CA THR A 89 18.75 3.05 -16.94
C THR A 89 18.24 4.47 -16.72
N GLN A 90 18.12 4.91 -15.46
CA GLN A 90 17.71 6.28 -15.14
C GLN A 90 18.72 7.32 -15.67
N ALA A 91 20.02 7.02 -15.58
CA ALA A 91 21.06 7.90 -16.12
C ALA A 91 20.98 8.00 -17.65
N GLU A 92 20.70 6.90 -18.35
CA GLU A 92 20.52 6.89 -19.81
C GLU A 92 19.26 7.67 -20.23
N LEU A 93 18.14 7.47 -19.55
CA LEU A 93 16.91 8.22 -19.79
C LEU A 93 17.10 9.73 -19.57
N ALA A 94 17.85 10.13 -18.54
CA ALA A 94 18.18 11.52 -18.29
C ALA A 94 19.00 12.13 -19.45
N ARG A 95 20.00 11.41 -19.97
CA ARG A 95 20.80 11.85 -21.13
C ARG A 95 19.95 12.02 -22.38
N LEU A 96 19.05 11.07 -22.65
CA LEU A 96 18.11 11.15 -23.79
C LEU A 96 17.16 12.34 -23.64
N ALA A 97 16.62 12.56 -22.44
CA ALA A 97 15.76 13.70 -22.16
C ALA A 97 16.47 15.05 -22.36
N GLU A 98 17.75 15.15 -21.97
CA GLU A 98 18.56 16.34 -22.22
C GLU A 98 18.81 16.59 -23.72
N ALA A 99 19.13 15.53 -24.48
CA ALA A 99 19.31 15.63 -25.92
C ALA A 99 18.02 16.09 -26.62
N GLN A 100 16.88 15.53 -26.22
CA GLN A 100 15.56 15.91 -26.75
C GLN A 100 15.22 17.37 -26.42
N ARG A 101 15.49 17.84 -25.19
CA ARG A 101 15.24 19.24 -24.80
C ARG A 101 16.05 20.23 -25.65
N ARG A 102 17.30 19.91 -25.98
CA ARG A 102 18.13 20.76 -26.86
C ARG A 102 17.50 20.89 -28.25
N GLN A 103 17.09 19.77 -28.83
CA GLN A 103 16.45 19.74 -30.15
C GLN A 103 15.12 20.50 -30.15
N SER A 104 14.28 20.30 -29.13
CA SER A 104 13.00 21.00 -28.98
C SER A 104 13.18 22.51 -28.84
N ARG A 105 14.22 22.98 -28.13
CA ARG A 105 14.54 24.42 -28.03
C ARG A 105 14.96 25.03 -29.36
N LEU A 106 15.74 24.30 -30.16
CA LEU A 106 16.14 24.76 -31.49
C LEU A 106 14.93 24.86 -32.42
N LEU A 107 14.09 23.83 -32.45
CA LEU A 107 12.85 23.83 -33.25
C LEU A 107 11.88 24.95 -32.82
N GLY A 108 11.73 25.16 -31.50
CA GLY A 108 10.94 26.26 -30.97
C GLY A 108 11.48 27.63 -31.37
N GLY A 109 12.80 27.83 -31.31
CA GLY A 109 13.45 29.07 -31.76
C GLY A 109 13.25 29.36 -33.24
N VAL A 110 13.36 28.34 -34.10
CA VAL A 110 13.07 28.46 -35.55
C VAL A 110 11.60 28.82 -35.77
N GLY A 111 10.67 28.18 -35.06
CA GLY A 111 9.24 28.50 -35.16
C GLY A 111 8.92 29.95 -34.77
N VAL A 112 9.55 30.46 -33.70
CA VAL A 112 9.38 31.86 -33.26
C VAL A 112 9.96 32.83 -34.29
N LEU A 113 11.13 32.56 -34.86
CA LEU A 113 11.73 33.40 -35.91
C LEU A 113 10.86 33.46 -37.18
N LEU A 114 10.32 32.31 -37.62
CA LEU A 114 9.42 32.26 -38.77
C LEU A 114 8.12 33.04 -38.50
N ALA A 115 7.54 32.89 -37.31
CA ALA A 115 6.35 33.64 -36.92
C ALA A 115 6.61 35.15 -36.87
N ALA A 116 7.76 35.58 -36.37
CA ALA A 116 8.16 36.99 -36.32
C ALA A 116 8.37 37.58 -37.73
N LEU A 117 8.99 36.83 -38.64
CA LEU A 117 9.16 37.23 -40.04
C LEU A 117 7.81 37.40 -40.75
N LEU A 118 6.90 36.44 -40.60
CA LEU A 118 5.55 36.52 -41.17
C LEU A 118 4.77 37.72 -40.63
N ALA A 119 4.86 37.99 -39.32
CA ALA A 119 4.23 39.16 -38.71
C ALA A 119 4.78 40.48 -39.25
N LEU A 120 6.10 40.57 -39.47
CA LEU A 120 6.75 41.74 -40.06
C LEU A 120 6.30 41.98 -41.51
N GLU A 121 6.20 40.91 -42.30
CA GLU A 121 5.79 40.99 -43.70
C GLU A 121 4.32 41.41 -43.85
N LEU A 122 3.44 40.89 -42.98
CA LEU A 122 2.04 41.31 -42.89
C LEU A 122 1.91 42.78 -42.46
N TRP A 123 2.70 43.24 -41.48
CA TRP A 123 2.71 44.64 -41.07
C TRP A 123 3.09 45.56 -42.24
N ARG A 124 4.10 45.19 -43.02
CA ARG A 124 4.55 45.94 -44.20
C ARG A 124 3.51 46.01 -45.32
N LEU A 125 2.61 45.02 -45.41
CA LEU A 125 1.54 45.00 -46.40
C LEU A 125 0.33 45.85 -46.00
N VAL A 126 0.13 46.07 -44.70
CA VAL A 126 -1.03 46.81 -44.14
C VAL A 126 -0.72 48.29 -43.89
N ALA A 127 0.54 48.64 -43.61
CA ALA A 127 1.01 50.02 -43.40
C ALA A 127 1.43 50.69 -44.72
#